data_AF-A0A926SEE0-F1
#
_entry.id   AF-A0A926SEE0-F1
#
_cell.length_a   1.000
_cell.length_b   1.000
_cell.length_c   1.000
_cell.angle_alpha   90.00
_cell.angle_beta   90.00
_cell.angle_gamma   90.00
#
_symmetry.space_group_name_H-M   'P 1'
#
loop_
_entity.id
_entity.type
_entity.pdbx_description
1 polymer ?
#
loop_
_entity_poly.entity_id
_entity_poly.type
_entity_poly.pdbx_seq_one_letter_code
_entity_poly.pdbx_strand_id
1 'polypeptide(L)'
;MNLPPQLQQEAEEWASRQGLSFEQFILQAVTEKVTALNQQNTEATIQVPEVHSSTPQQPRVYRKDGILVIETEPINNLDLNAFIDELREERIREQMAW
;
A
#
# COMPACT_ATOMS: atom_id res chain seq x y z
N MET A 1 0.99 25.81 -18.95
CA MET A 1 1.88 24.76 -19.48
C MET A 1 1.71 24.76 -20.99
N ASN A 2 2.76 24.67 -21.80
CA ASN A 2 2.63 24.63 -23.26
C ASN A 2 2.70 23.17 -23.72
N LEU A 3 1.53 22.54 -23.83
CA LEU A 3 1.39 21.18 -24.33
C LEU A 3 0.97 21.23 -25.80
N PRO A 4 1.39 20.26 -26.63
CA PRO A 4 0.90 20.14 -28.00
C PRO A 4 -0.64 20.12 -28.00
N PRO A 5 -1.30 20.82 -28.95
CA PRO A 5 -2.74 21.04 -28.90
C PRO A 5 -3.55 19.73 -28.91
N GLN A 6 -3.04 18.69 -29.58
CA GLN A 6 -3.66 17.36 -29.59
C GLN A 6 -3.61 16.69 -28.22
N LEU A 7 -2.46 16.75 -27.55
CA LEU A 7 -2.27 16.17 -26.22
C LEU A 7 -3.07 16.93 -25.16
N GLN A 8 -3.14 18.26 -25.29
CA GLN A 8 -3.97 19.07 -24.42
C GLN A 8 -5.44 18.67 -24.53
N GLN A 9 -5.97 18.56 -25.74
CA GLN A 9 -7.36 18.16 -25.96
C GLN A 9 -7.64 16.76 -25.39
N GLU A 10 -6.77 15.78 -25.66
CA GLU A 10 -6.94 14.43 -25.14
C GLU A 10 -6.91 14.41 -23.60
N ALA A 11 -5.98 15.12 -22.98
CA ALA A 11 -5.89 15.22 -21.52
C ALA A 11 -7.11 15.93 -20.91
N GLU A 12 -7.67 16.97 -21.55
CA GLU A 12 -8.92 17.61 -21.11
C GLU A 12 -10.12 16.65 -21.19
N GLU A 13 -10.21 15.84 -22.23
CA GLU A 13 -11.26 14.82 -22.39
C GLU A 13 -11.16 13.75 -21.29
N TRP A 14 -9.96 13.25 -21.02
CA TRP A 14 -9.73 12.27 -19.94
C TRP A 14 -9.98 12.87 -18.56
N ALA A 15 -9.54 14.10 -18.29
CA ALA A 15 -9.81 14.81 -17.05
C ALA A 15 -11.33 14.93 -16.81
N SER A 16 -12.06 15.35 -17.83
CA SER A 16 -13.52 15.50 -17.79
C SER A 16 -14.23 14.18 -17.50
N ARG A 17 -13.78 13.08 -18.12
CA ARG A 17 -14.32 11.72 -17.86
C ARG A 17 -14.09 11.25 -16.42
N GLN A 18 -13.02 11.72 -15.78
CA GLN A 18 -12.68 11.39 -14.40
C GLN A 18 -13.25 12.40 -13.39
N GLY A 19 -13.94 13.45 -13.85
CA GLY A 19 -14.48 14.50 -13.00
C GLY A 19 -13.41 15.40 -12.37
N LEU A 20 -12.22 15.46 -12.97
CA LEU A 20 -11.09 16.26 -12.51
C LEU A 20 -10.93 17.53 -13.35
N SER A 21 -10.37 18.59 -12.76
CA SER A 21 -9.87 19.71 -13.57
C SER A 21 -8.66 19.28 -14.38
N PHE A 22 -8.41 19.97 -15.50
CA PHE A 22 -7.23 19.71 -16.32
C PHE A 22 -5.94 19.80 -15.50
N GLU A 23 -5.80 20.81 -14.64
CA GLU A 23 -4.62 20.99 -13.79
C GLU A 23 -4.46 19.85 -12.77
N GLN A 24 -5.55 19.38 -12.18
CA GLN A 24 -5.55 18.24 -11.26
C GLN A 24 -5.13 16.96 -11.96
N PHE A 25 -5.66 16.73 -13.16
CA PHE A 25 -5.30 15.60 -14.00
C PHE A 25 -3.80 15.62 -14.36
N ILE A 26 -3.27 16.78 -14.77
CA ILE A 26 -1.84 16.92 -15.08
C ILE A 26 -0.97 16.68 -13.85
N LEU A 27 -1.34 17.24 -12.68
CA LEU A 27 -0.60 17.00 -11.44
C LEU A 27 -0.56 15.51 -11.10
N GLN A 28 -1.71 14.84 -11.14
CA GLN A 28 -1.81 13.43 -10.86
C GLN A 28 -0.98 12.60 -11.85
N ALA A 29 -1.10 12.86 -13.15
CA ALA A 29 -0.35 12.14 -14.19
C ALA A 29 1.17 12.30 -14.01
N VAL A 30 1.63 13.51 -13.67
CA VAL A 30 3.06 13.76 -13.39
C VAL A 30 3.50 13.04 -12.12
N THR A 31 2.73 13.13 -11.03
CA THR A 31 3.03 12.42 -9.78
C THR A 31 3.13 10.92 -10.01
N GLU A 32 2.15 10.32 -10.69
CA GLU A 32 2.14 8.89 -11.01
C GLU A 32 3.36 8.49 -11.86
N LYS A 33 3.70 9.28 -12.89
CA LYS A 33 4.88 9.02 -13.71
C LYS A 33 6.17 9.10 -12.90
N VAL A 34 6.33 10.11 -12.06
CA VAL A 34 7.51 10.29 -11.20
C VAL A 34 7.61 9.13 -10.19
N THR A 35 6.50 8.73 -9.58
CA THR A 35 6.46 7.57 -8.67
C THR A 35 6.78 6.26 -9.39
N ALA A 36 6.30 6.06 -10.62
CA ALA A 36 6.64 4.90 -11.43
C ALA A 36 8.13 4.87 -11.80
N LEU A 37 8.70 6.01 -12.22
CA LEU A 37 10.13 6.11 -12.53
C LEU A 37 11.02 5.91 -11.30
N ASN A 38 10.61 6.41 -10.13
CA ASN A 38 11.33 6.17 -8.88
C ASN A 38 11.29 4.69 -8.48
N GLN A 39 10.17 4.01 -8.72
CA GLN A 39 10.05 2.56 -8.51
C GLN A 39 10.90 1.77 -9.51
N GLN A 40 10.92 2.14 -10.79
CA GLN A 40 11.81 1.51 -11.79
C GLN A 40 13.29 1.69 -11.46
N ASN A 41 13.66 2.84 -10.88
CA ASN A 41 15.02 3.07 -10.38
C ASN A 41 15.33 2.20 -9.14
N THR A 42 14.32 1.82 -8.37
CA THR A 42 14.45 0.88 -7.25
C THR A 42 14.47 -0.58 -7.73
N GLU A 43 13.77 -0.91 -8.82
CA GLU A 43 13.78 -2.24 -9.48
C GLU A 43 15.15 -2.58 -10.11
N ALA A 44 15.98 -1.59 -10.45
CA ALA A 44 17.39 -1.78 -10.81
C ALA A 44 18.31 -2.04 -9.59
N THR A 45 17.79 -1.97 -8.37
CA THR A 45 18.47 -2.38 -7.13
C THR A 45 17.54 -3.28 -6.31
N ILE A 46 17.19 -4.45 -6.85
CA ILE A 46 16.90 -5.59 -5.96
C ILE A 46 17.90 -6.69 -6.27
N GLN A 47 19.02 -6.65 -5.52
CA GLN A 47 19.80 -7.81 -5.11
C GLN A 47 20.77 -7.36 -4.00
N VAL A 48 20.38 -7.54 -2.74
CA VAL A 48 21.31 -8.08 -1.74
C VAL A 48 20.56 -9.07 -0.82
N PRO A 49 21.02 -10.33 -0.71
CA PRO A 49 20.47 -11.41 0.11
C PRO A 49 21.07 -11.41 1.52
N GLU A 50 20.36 -11.99 2.51
CA GLU A 50 20.89 -12.96 3.52
C GLU A 50 19.73 -13.40 4.44
N VAL A 51 19.12 -14.56 4.23
CA VAL A 51 19.45 -15.86 4.84
C VAL A 51 19.48 -15.78 6.37
N HIS A 52 18.42 -16.27 7.02
CA HIS A 52 18.49 -17.23 8.13
C HIS A 52 17.09 -17.86 8.33
N SER A 53 17.00 -19.16 8.07
CA SER A 53 16.21 -20.13 8.86
C SER A 53 14.66 -20.09 8.77
N SER A 54 14.12 -21.06 8.02
CA SER A 54 12.91 -21.85 8.35
C SER A 54 11.64 -21.15 8.87
N THR A 55 10.62 -21.01 7.99
CA THR A 55 9.15 -20.86 8.24
C THR A 55 8.61 -19.66 9.06
N PRO A 56 7.35 -19.19 8.87
CA PRO A 56 6.46 -19.12 7.71
C PRO A 56 6.48 -17.70 7.08
N GLN A 57 5.76 -17.49 5.98
CA GLN A 57 5.88 -16.35 5.06
C GLN A 57 5.89 -14.97 5.74
N GLN A 58 6.96 -14.18 5.53
CA GLN A 58 6.94 -12.76 5.82
C GLN A 58 5.77 -12.11 5.06
N PRO A 59 4.94 -11.27 5.71
CA PRO A 59 3.78 -10.68 5.07
C PRO A 59 4.21 -9.92 3.83
N ARG A 60 3.62 -10.27 2.68
CA ARG A 60 3.93 -9.60 1.43
C ARG A 60 3.24 -8.24 1.43
N VAL A 61 4.04 -7.19 1.49
CA VAL A 61 3.55 -5.80 1.44
C VAL A 61 3.62 -5.30 0.00
N TYR A 62 2.49 -4.85 -0.55
CA TYR A 62 2.42 -4.28 -1.90
C TYR A 62 1.28 -3.27 -2.03
N ARG A 63 1.26 -2.49 -3.12
CA ARG A 63 0.15 -1.57 -3.42
C ARG A 63 -0.77 -2.17 -4.48
N LYS A 64 -2.09 -2.16 -4.23
CA LYS A 64 -3.13 -2.59 -5.17
C LYS A 64 -4.21 -1.51 -5.25
N ASP A 65 -4.47 -0.98 -6.45
CA ASP A 65 -5.47 0.07 -6.70
C ASP A 65 -5.34 1.29 -5.76
N GLY A 66 -4.11 1.69 -5.43
CA GLY A 66 -3.82 2.82 -4.52
C GLY A 66 -3.83 2.48 -3.03
N ILE A 67 -4.21 1.25 -2.65
CA ILE A 67 -4.26 0.78 -1.26
C ILE A 67 -2.98 0.03 -0.91
N LEU A 68 -2.40 0.32 0.26
CA LEU A 68 -1.29 -0.48 0.80
C LEU A 68 -1.87 -1.78 1.40
N VAL A 69 -1.56 -2.90 0.76
CA VAL A 69 -2.03 -4.24 1.13
C VAL A 69 -0.90 -5.00 1.80
N ILE A 70 -1.23 -5.64 2.90
CA ILE A 70 -0.35 -6.60 3.58
C ILE A 70 -1.02 -7.97 3.43
N GLU A 71 -0.45 -8.82 2.59
CA GLU A 71 -0.85 -10.22 2.49
C GLU A 71 -0.40 -10.95 3.75
N THR A 72 -1.38 -11.36 4.55
CA THR A 72 -1.21 -12.20 5.73
C THR A 72 -1.93 -13.52 5.50
N GLU A 73 -1.54 -14.56 6.24
CA GLU A 73 -2.25 -15.83 6.21
C GLU A 73 -3.72 -15.63 6.64
N PRO A 74 -4.69 -16.28 5.98
CA PRO A 74 -6.09 -16.16 6.33
C PRO A 74 -6.32 -16.54 7.81
N ILE A 75 -6.83 -15.61 8.61
CA ILE A 75 -7.14 -15.84 10.01
C ILE A 75 -8.47 -16.60 10.09
N ASN A 76 -8.43 -17.90 9.84
CA ASN A 76 -9.62 -18.74 9.71
C ASN A 76 -10.17 -19.23 11.06
N ASN A 77 -9.45 -19.04 12.16
CA ASN A 77 -9.77 -19.63 13.46
C ASN A 77 -9.65 -18.65 14.64
N LEU A 78 -9.68 -17.33 14.41
CA LEU A 78 -9.67 -16.36 15.50
C LEU A 78 -11.05 -16.29 16.15
N ASP A 79 -11.19 -16.95 17.30
CA ASP A 79 -12.31 -16.70 18.20
C ASP A 79 -12.02 -15.40 18.98
N LEU A 80 -12.67 -14.32 18.54
CA LEU A 80 -12.48 -13.00 19.11
C LEU A 80 -12.89 -12.94 20.59
N ASN A 81 -13.86 -13.76 21.02
CA ASN A 81 -14.31 -13.76 22.41
C ASN A 81 -13.26 -14.41 23.31
N ALA A 82 -12.72 -15.56 22.89
CA ALA A 82 -11.64 -16.22 23.61
C ALA A 82 -10.40 -15.32 23.73
N PHE A 83 -10.05 -14.61 22.66
CA PHE A 83 -8.94 -13.65 22.66
C PHE A 83 -9.17 -12.47 23.63
N ILE A 84 -10.38 -11.90 23.64
CA ILE A 84 -10.72 -10.80 24.57
C ILE A 84 -10.64 -11.27 26.03
N ASP A 85 -11.12 -12.49 26.31
CA ASP A 85 -11.07 -13.05 27.66
C ASP A 85 -9.62 -13.33 28.10
N GLU A 86 -8.77 -13.83 27.22
CA GLU A 86 -7.33 -14.01 27.49
C GLU A 86 -6.64 -12.69 27.85
N LEU A 87 -6.84 -11.64 27.05
CA LEU A 87 -6.27 -10.32 27.33
C LEU A 87 -6.79 -9.70 28.63
N ARG A 88 -8.05 -9.99 28.99
CA ARG A 88 -8.62 -9.52 30.26
C ARG A 88 -7.95 -10.20 31.44
N GLU A 89 -7.77 -11.51 31.38
CA GLU A 89 -7.10 -12.28 32.43
C GLU A 89 -5.62 -11.92 32.56
N GLU A 90 -4.93 -11.66 31.46
CA GLU A 90 -3.56 -11.13 31.45
C GLU A 90 -3.47 -9.79 32.20
N ARG A 91 -4.33 -8.82 31.84
CA ARG A 91 -4.39 -7.52 32.54
C ARG A 91 -4.67 -7.67 34.03
N ILE A 92 -5.58 -8.57 34.43
CA ILE A 92 -5.89 -8.81 35.84
C ILE A 92 -4.67 -9.35 36.59
N ARG A 93 -3.93 -10.29 35.99
CA ARG A 93 -2.69 -10.83 36.57
C ARG A 93 -1.62 -9.76 36.74
N GLU A 94 -1.40 -8.92 35.73
CA GLU A 94 -0.45 -7.80 35.80
C GLU A 94 -0.83 -6.80 36.92
N GLN A 95 -2.12 -6.60 37.16
CA GLN A 95 -2.59 -5.72 38.24
C GLN A 95 -2.52 -6.35 39.64
N MET A 96 -2.47 -7.69 39.76
CA MET A 96 -2.30 -8.40 41.03
C MET A 96 -0.83 -8.72 41.37
N ALA A 97 0.10 -8.51 40.44
CA ALA A 97 1.54 -8.58 40.70
C ALA A 97 2.01 -7.30 41.43
N TRP A 98 1.69 -7.21 42.73
CA TRP A 98 2.25 -6.24 43.68
C TRP A 98 2.93 -6.98 44.83
#